data_AF-A0A533TB56-F1
#
_entry.id   AF-A0A533TB56-F1
#
_cell.length_a   1.000
_cell.length_b   1.000
_cell.length_c   1.000
_cell.angle_alpha   90.00
_cell.angle_beta   90.00
_cell.angle_gamma   90.00
#
_symmetry.space_group_name_H-M   'P 1'
#
loop_
_entity.id
_entity.type
_entity.pdbx_description
1 polymer ?
#
loop_
_entity_poly.entity_id
_entity_poly.type
_entity_poly.pdbx_seq_one_letter_code
_entity_poly.pdbx_strand_id
1 'polypeptide(L)'
;MSEVTSTIAQKHTPTQPRKSGTMEQQVWEACLNTIREKINPLAFKTWFFPIRPIGFSGSELTIEVPSQFFYEWIEENYSSFLKQALKEVIGPDARLMYSIVMDKSQGQPVTIELPHRHAVNSDFIAATHAAEVKNRNSADFERNLARFETHLNIKYTFETLIRGDCNSLAFAAAKAVAQSPGQNAFNPLVIYGGVGLGKTHIMQAVGNSVRENKLSERALYVSSEKFAIDFVNAIQNGKIQEFSSFYRSIDVLIIDDIQFFSGKEKTQEEIFHIFNTLHQSNKQIILSADRPIKDIKGIEDRLTSRFNWGLSADIQPPDYETRK
;
A
#
# COMPACT_ATOMS: atom_id res chain seq x y z
N MET A 1 28.09 71.29 -41.69
CA MET A 1 26.94 70.51 -42.23
C MET A 1 27.46 69.85 -43.49
N SER A 2 27.62 68.55 -43.66
CA SER A 2 27.20 67.34 -42.95
C SER A 2 28.05 66.20 -43.51
N GLU A 3 28.75 65.45 -42.65
CA GLU A 3 29.50 64.25 -43.05
C GLU A 3 28.61 63.00 -42.99
N VAL A 4 28.78 62.16 -44.00
CA VAL A 4 28.21 60.82 -44.14
C VAL A 4 29.25 59.83 -43.61
N THR A 5 28.91 59.06 -42.58
CA THR A 5 29.64 57.83 -42.23
C THR A 5 28.64 56.72 -41.91
N SER A 6 28.79 55.60 -42.61
CA SER A 6 28.04 54.38 -42.40
C SER A 6 28.54 53.66 -41.14
N THR A 7 27.65 53.15 -40.30
CA THR A 7 27.99 52.13 -39.32
C THR A 7 26.84 51.14 -39.20
N ILE A 8 27.21 49.87 -39.30
CA ILE A 8 26.39 48.67 -39.29
C ILE A 8 25.70 48.55 -37.91
N ALA A 9 24.37 48.63 -37.87
CA ALA A 9 23.58 48.35 -36.67
C ALA A 9 23.05 46.91 -36.72
N GLN A 10 23.69 46.01 -35.96
CA GLN A 10 23.13 44.70 -35.63
C GLN A 10 21.87 44.90 -34.77
N LYS A 11 20.72 44.46 -35.29
CA LYS A 11 19.48 44.34 -34.52
C LYS A 11 19.62 43.20 -33.51
N HIS A 12 19.96 43.52 -32.27
CA HIS A 12 19.71 42.62 -31.14
C HIS A 12 18.27 42.80 -30.67
N THR A 13 17.44 41.83 -31.02
CA THR A 13 16.14 41.56 -30.41
C THR A 13 16.33 41.31 -28.91
N PRO A 14 15.53 41.89 -28.00
CA PRO A 14 15.62 41.57 -26.58
C PRO A 14 15.23 40.09 -26.40
N THR A 15 16.24 39.32 -26.01
CA THR A 15 16.19 37.90 -25.74
C THR A 15 15.43 37.69 -24.43
N GLN A 16 14.42 36.83 -24.47
CA GLN A 16 13.76 36.29 -23.28
C GLN A 16 14.81 35.73 -22.31
N PRO A 17 14.65 35.93 -20.99
CA PRO A 17 15.62 35.41 -20.03
C PRO A 17 15.59 33.88 -20.06
N ARG A 18 16.76 33.30 -20.31
CA ARG A 18 17.04 31.86 -20.22
C ARG A 18 16.75 31.39 -18.79
N LYS A 19 16.04 30.27 -18.65
CA LYS A 19 15.65 29.63 -17.39
C LYS A 19 16.88 29.27 -16.55
N SER A 20 17.32 30.15 -15.66
CA SER A 20 18.12 29.81 -14.49
C SER A 20 17.17 29.25 -13.42
N GLY A 21 17.34 27.98 -13.03
CA GLY A 21 16.52 27.35 -11.98
C GLY A 21 16.61 28.13 -10.67
N THR A 22 15.49 28.26 -9.96
CA THR A 22 15.40 29.00 -8.70
C THR A 22 16.23 28.34 -7.59
N MET A 23 16.58 29.08 -6.53
CA MET A 23 17.48 28.58 -5.47
C MET A 23 16.93 27.33 -4.78
N GLU A 24 15.61 27.28 -4.56
CA GLU A 24 14.90 26.13 -4.02
C GLU A 24 14.95 24.90 -4.94
N GLN A 25 14.98 25.09 -6.26
CA GLN A 25 15.16 23.99 -7.22
C GLN A 25 16.58 23.42 -7.14
N GLN A 26 17.59 24.28 -7.05
CA GLN A 26 18.99 23.85 -6.96
C GLN A 26 19.27 23.08 -5.67
N VAL A 27 18.75 23.57 -4.54
CA VAL A 27 18.89 22.90 -3.23
C VAL A 27 18.15 21.56 -3.23
N TRP A 28 16.94 21.52 -3.78
CA TRP A 28 16.18 20.28 -3.87
C TRP A 28 16.83 19.27 -4.81
N GLU A 29 17.32 19.68 -5.98
CA GLU A 29 18.05 18.80 -6.90
C GLU A 29 19.32 18.23 -6.26
N ALA A 30 20.05 19.01 -5.48
CA ALA A 30 21.19 18.52 -4.72
C ALA A 30 20.77 17.47 -3.67
N CYS A 31 19.69 17.72 -2.92
CA CYS A 31 19.14 16.75 -1.97
C CYS A 31 18.69 15.46 -2.69
N LEU A 32 18.04 15.61 -3.84
CA LEU A 32 17.59 14.53 -4.69
C LEU A 32 18.76 13.68 -5.19
N ASN A 33 19.90 14.26 -5.53
CA ASN A 33 21.09 13.51 -5.95
C ASN A 33 21.64 12.65 -4.80
N THR A 34 21.76 13.21 -3.59
CA THR A 34 22.17 12.45 -2.40
C THR A 34 21.19 11.32 -2.05
N ILE A 35 19.88 11.58 -2.20
CA ILE A 35 18.84 10.58 -1.91
C ILE A 35 18.85 9.49 -2.99
N ARG A 36 19.02 9.85 -4.26
CA ARG A 36 19.03 8.92 -5.41
C ARG A 36 20.10 7.84 -5.28
N GLU A 37 21.24 8.15 -4.67
CA GLU A 37 22.31 7.17 -4.42
C GLU A 37 21.98 6.21 -3.27
N LYS A 38 21.14 6.65 -2.32
CA LYS A 38 20.81 5.91 -1.10
C LYS A 38 19.51 5.12 -1.18
N ILE A 39 18.63 5.46 -2.12
CA ILE A 39 17.33 4.80 -2.28
C ILE A 39 17.16 4.19 -3.67
N ASN A 40 16.24 3.23 -3.73
CA ASN A 40 15.85 2.55 -4.93
C ASN A 40 15.30 3.53 -6.02
N PRO A 41 15.77 3.48 -7.28
CA PRO A 41 15.31 4.37 -8.37
C PRO A 41 13.81 4.44 -8.64
N LEU A 42 13.06 3.34 -8.40
CA LEU A 42 11.61 3.33 -8.55
C LEU A 42 10.94 4.07 -7.37
N ALA A 43 11.39 3.81 -6.14
CA ALA A 43 10.93 4.57 -4.97
C ALA A 43 11.25 6.07 -5.11
N PHE A 44 12.44 6.39 -5.63
CA PHE A 44 12.82 7.75 -5.96
C PHE A 44 11.86 8.38 -6.99
N LYS A 45 11.56 7.67 -8.08
CA LYS A 45 10.64 8.16 -9.12
C LYS A 45 9.20 8.28 -8.61
N THR A 46 8.76 7.38 -7.73
CA THR A 46 7.39 7.37 -7.19
C THR A 46 7.19 8.44 -6.13
N TRP A 47 8.15 8.61 -5.21
CA TRP A 47 7.97 9.44 -4.03
C TRP A 47 8.68 10.78 -4.10
N PHE A 48 9.77 10.94 -4.86
CA PHE A 48 10.55 12.17 -4.85
C PHE A 48 10.39 13.00 -6.12
N PHE A 49 10.09 12.35 -7.25
CA PHE A 49 9.83 13.05 -8.51
C PHE A 49 8.55 13.90 -8.50
N PRO A 50 7.43 13.49 -7.85
CA PRO A 50 6.22 14.31 -7.80
C PRO A 50 6.32 15.51 -6.84
N ILE A 51 7.35 15.56 -6.00
CA ILE A 51 7.59 16.63 -5.03
C ILE A 51 8.16 17.85 -5.75
N ARG A 52 7.56 19.02 -5.48
CA ARG A 52 8.04 20.28 -6.06
C ARG A 52 8.56 21.20 -4.96
N PRO A 53 9.78 21.75 -5.07
CA PRO A 53 10.21 22.79 -4.16
C PRO A 53 9.42 24.07 -4.48
N ILE A 54 8.81 24.67 -3.45
CA ILE A 54 7.99 25.88 -3.59
C ILE A 54 8.57 27.08 -2.85
N GLY A 55 9.55 26.87 -2.00
CA GLY A 55 10.25 27.97 -1.33
C GLY A 55 11.52 27.49 -0.61
N PHE A 56 12.49 28.39 -0.51
CA PHE A 56 13.69 28.19 0.29
C PHE A 56 14.08 29.51 0.94
N SER A 57 14.21 29.52 2.28
CA SER A 57 14.57 30.71 3.06
C SER A 57 15.59 30.35 4.13
N GLY A 58 16.81 30.85 3.99
CA GLY A 58 17.89 30.60 4.95
C GLY A 58 18.26 29.12 5.07
N SER A 59 17.73 28.46 6.10
CA SER A 59 17.93 27.02 6.36
C SER A 59 16.66 26.17 6.19
N GLU A 60 15.57 26.76 5.70
CA GLU A 60 14.27 26.10 5.59
C GLU A 60 13.88 25.87 4.12
N LEU A 61 13.68 24.61 3.76
CA LEU A 61 13.17 24.20 2.44
C LEU A 61 11.69 23.84 2.58
N THR A 62 10.85 24.43 1.74
CA THR A 62 9.42 24.08 1.65
C THR A 62 9.17 23.31 0.36
N ILE A 63 8.61 22.12 0.52
CA ILE A 63 8.25 21.23 -0.59
C ILE A 63 6.74 21.02 -0.67
N GLU A 64 6.20 21.07 -1.87
CA GLU A 64 4.83 20.71 -2.21
C GLU A 64 4.75 19.20 -2.46
N VAL A 65 3.84 18.55 -1.75
CA VAL A 65 3.50 17.14 -1.92
C VAL A 65 2.06 16.97 -2.42
N PRO A 66 1.77 15.95 -3.26
CA PRO A 66 0.46 15.79 -3.88
C PRO A 66 -0.72 15.53 -2.93
N SER A 67 -0.46 14.97 -1.74
CA SER A 67 -1.51 14.65 -0.75
C SER A 67 -0.90 14.44 0.63
N GLN A 68 -1.75 14.43 1.67
CA GLN A 68 -1.33 14.12 3.04
C GLN A 68 -0.71 12.73 3.18
N PHE A 69 -1.28 11.72 2.52
CA PHE A 69 -0.70 10.37 2.43
C PHE A 69 0.74 10.37 1.91
N PHE A 70 1.03 11.26 0.97
CA PHE A 70 2.35 11.37 0.37
C PHE A 70 3.39 11.90 1.37
N TYR A 71 2.98 12.87 2.19
CA TYR A 71 3.75 13.35 3.32
C TYR A 71 3.98 12.25 4.36
N GLU A 72 2.91 11.59 4.83
CA GLU A 72 2.98 10.56 5.88
C GLU A 72 3.91 9.42 5.47
N TRP A 73 3.76 8.93 4.23
CA TRP A 73 4.62 7.87 3.71
C TRP A 73 6.11 8.29 3.62
N ILE A 74 6.40 9.52 3.18
CA ILE A 74 7.78 10.03 3.11
C ILE A 74 8.37 10.18 4.50
N GLU A 75 7.60 10.67 5.47
CA GLU A 75 8.09 10.80 6.84
C GLU A 75 8.34 9.43 7.49
N GLU A 76 7.42 8.48 7.32
CA GLU A 76 7.56 7.13 7.88
C GLU A 76 8.72 6.35 7.26
N ASN A 77 8.88 6.40 5.94
CA ASN A 77 9.80 5.52 5.22
C ASN A 77 11.13 6.19 4.85
N TYR A 78 11.17 7.51 4.72
CA TYR A 78 12.31 8.23 4.17
C TYR A 78 12.77 9.45 4.98
N SER A 79 12.15 9.77 6.12
CA SER A 79 12.52 10.96 6.90
C SER A 79 13.98 10.98 7.31
N SER A 80 14.58 9.82 7.61
CA SER A 80 16.00 9.70 7.97
C SER A 80 16.92 10.10 6.80
N PHE A 81 16.65 9.60 5.60
CA PHE A 81 17.40 9.92 4.38
C PHE A 81 17.22 11.39 3.99
N LEU A 82 16.00 11.90 4.11
CA LEU A 82 15.63 13.27 3.80
C LEU A 82 16.35 14.25 4.73
N LYS A 83 16.31 14.01 6.05
CA LYS A 83 17.01 14.83 7.07
C LYS A 83 18.52 14.78 6.88
N GLN A 84 19.08 13.63 6.50
CA GLN A 84 20.51 13.53 6.23
C GLN A 84 20.90 14.33 4.99
N ALA A 85 20.17 14.19 3.88
CA ALA A 85 20.44 14.92 2.65
C ALA A 85 20.30 16.44 2.85
N LEU A 86 19.28 16.89 3.58
CA LEU A 86 19.11 18.31 3.91
C LEU A 86 20.27 18.84 4.75
N LYS A 87 20.76 18.08 5.73
CA LYS A 87 21.91 18.49 6.55
C LYS A 87 23.20 18.58 5.76
N GLU A 88 23.36 17.68 4.80
CA GLU A 88 24.54 17.61 3.92
C GLU A 88 24.56 18.76 2.91
N VAL A 89 23.38 19.18 2.42
CA VAL A 89 23.25 20.22 1.38
C VAL A 89 23.08 21.63 1.96
N ILE A 90 22.28 21.81 3.00
CA ILE A 90 21.91 23.13 3.56
C ILE A 90 22.73 23.44 4.84
N GLY A 91 23.00 22.43 5.67
CA GLY A 91 23.76 22.57 6.92
C GLY A 91 23.03 21.99 8.15
N PRO A 92 23.66 22.02 9.34
CA PRO A 92 23.18 21.33 10.53
C PRO A 92 21.80 21.79 11.04
N ASP A 93 21.43 23.05 10.76
CA ASP A 93 20.16 23.67 11.15
C ASP A 93 19.06 23.57 10.07
N ALA A 94 19.24 22.68 9.10
CA ALA A 94 18.29 22.50 8.01
C ALA A 94 16.91 22.05 8.51
N ARG A 95 15.86 22.70 8.02
CA ARG A 95 14.44 22.40 8.28
C ARG A 95 13.71 22.12 6.98
N LEU A 96 12.78 21.17 7.05
CA LEU A 96 11.90 20.84 5.93
C LEU A 96 10.46 21.13 6.31
N MET A 97 9.76 21.84 5.45
CA MET A 97 8.34 22.09 5.53
C MET A 97 7.62 21.42 4.36
N TYR A 98 6.42 20.93 4.64
CA TYR A 98 5.55 20.32 3.65
C TYR A 98 4.34 21.22 3.39
N SER A 99 3.98 21.36 2.12
CA SER A 99 2.73 21.97 1.66
C SER A 99 1.93 20.94 0.89
N ILE A 100 0.67 20.72 1.26
CA ILE A 100 -0.20 19.74 0.60
C ILE A 100 -1.08 20.49 -0.40
N VAL A 101 -1.10 20.02 -1.65
CA VAL A 101 -2.03 20.56 -2.67
C VAL A 101 -3.46 20.19 -2.28
N MET A 102 -4.17 21.10 -1.63
CA MET A 102 -5.63 21.03 -1.53
C MET A 102 -6.21 21.53 -2.86
N ASP A 103 -7.15 20.76 -3.41
CA ASP A 103 -7.90 21.10 -4.61
C ASP A 103 -8.41 22.55 -4.50
N LYS A 104 -8.19 23.37 -5.54
CA LYS A 104 -8.49 24.81 -5.54
C LYS A 104 -9.99 25.08 -5.67
N SER A 105 -10.75 24.53 -4.74
CA SER A 105 -12.16 24.77 -4.53
C SER A 105 -12.34 25.37 -3.14
N GLN A 106 -12.18 26.69 -3.06
CA GLN A 106 -12.49 27.58 -1.93
C GLN A 106 -11.49 27.66 -0.75
N GLY A 107 -10.98 28.89 -0.54
CA GLY A 107 -10.67 29.43 0.80
C GLY A 107 -9.28 29.17 1.36
N GLN A 108 -8.49 30.26 1.46
CA GLN A 108 -7.24 30.53 2.22
C GLN A 108 -6.37 29.36 2.77
N PRO A 109 -5.04 29.40 2.57
CA PRO A 109 -4.13 28.39 3.10
C PRO A 109 -4.14 28.40 4.63
N VAL A 110 -4.52 27.27 5.23
CA VAL A 110 -4.32 27.03 6.66
C VAL A 110 -2.92 26.46 6.84
N THR A 111 -1.99 27.28 7.34
CA THR A 111 -0.69 26.83 7.85
C THR A 111 -0.91 26.16 9.19
N ILE A 112 -0.76 24.84 9.25
CA ILE A 112 -0.71 24.09 10.51
C ILE A 112 0.77 23.94 10.89
N GLU A 113 1.23 24.76 11.83
CA GLU A 113 2.50 24.56 12.53
C GLU A 113 2.26 23.68 13.76
N LEU A 114 2.84 22.47 13.82
CA LEU A 114 2.80 21.62 15.01
C LEU A 114 4.16 20.90 15.25
N PRO A 115 4.50 20.60 16.51
CA PRO A 115 5.88 20.63 17.02
C PRO A 115 6.63 19.30 16.92
N HIS A 116 7.96 19.40 16.98
CA HIS A 116 8.89 18.26 16.94
C HIS A 116 8.78 17.29 18.13
N ARG A 117 8.86 15.99 17.79
CA ARG A 117 9.37 14.80 18.52
C ARG A 117 8.51 14.17 19.63
N HIS A 118 8.36 12.84 19.54
CA HIS A 118 9.20 11.88 20.28
C HIS A 118 9.41 10.58 19.50
N ALA A 119 10.65 10.09 19.51
CA ALA A 119 11.10 8.88 18.86
C ALA A 119 10.63 7.63 19.60
N VAL A 120 10.23 6.60 18.86
CA VAL A 120 10.19 5.22 19.37
C VAL A 120 10.95 4.35 18.37
N ASN A 121 11.91 3.60 18.90
CA ASN A 121 12.97 2.89 18.20
C ASN A 121 12.44 1.96 17.10
N SER A 122 12.91 2.21 15.87
CA SER A 122 12.81 1.31 14.74
C SER A 122 14.12 0.52 14.60
N ASP A 123 14.31 -0.48 15.46
CA ASP A 123 15.09 -1.65 15.10
C ASP A 123 14.11 -2.65 14.48
N PHE A 124 14.49 -3.29 13.36
CA PHE A 124 13.64 -3.95 12.35
C PHE A 124 13.04 -2.94 11.34
N ILE A 125 13.49 -2.80 10.09
CA ILE A 125 14.05 -3.78 9.15
C ILE A 125 15.15 -3.07 8.35
N ALA A 126 16.39 -3.23 8.81
CA ALA A 126 17.54 -3.17 7.91
C ALA A 126 17.86 -4.60 7.50
N ALA A 127 18.15 -4.76 6.21
CA ALA A 127 18.71 -5.93 5.55
C ALA A 127 17.73 -6.89 4.85
N THR A 128 18.02 -7.02 3.55
CA THR A 128 17.74 -8.12 2.61
C THR A 128 16.40 -8.12 1.85
N HIS A 129 16.51 -8.19 0.51
CA HIS A 129 15.47 -8.41 -0.52
C HIS A 129 14.95 -7.22 -1.38
N ALA A 130 15.74 -6.17 -1.64
CA ALA A 130 15.29 -5.04 -2.48
C ALA A 130 15.64 -5.13 -4.00
N ALA A 131 16.30 -6.17 -4.49
CA ALA A 131 16.78 -6.22 -5.89
C ALA A 131 15.91 -7.02 -6.87
N GLU A 132 15.10 -8.00 -6.43
CA GLU A 132 14.36 -8.89 -7.34
C GLU A 132 12.84 -8.64 -7.42
N VAL A 133 12.26 -7.86 -6.50
CA VAL A 133 10.79 -7.63 -6.39
C VAL A 133 10.27 -6.56 -7.37
N LYS A 134 11.18 -5.78 -7.97
CA LYS A 134 10.91 -4.54 -8.70
C LYS A 134 10.07 -4.64 -9.99
N ASN A 135 9.94 -5.82 -10.57
CA ASN A 135 9.26 -6.00 -11.87
C ASN A 135 8.12 -7.03 -11.82
N ARG A 136 7.92 -7.70 -10.67
CA ARG A 136 6.90 -8.72 -10.52
C ARG A 136 5.54 -8.10 -10.19
N ASN A 137 5.43 -7.31 -9.12
CA ASN A 137 4.12 -6.94 -8.58
C ASN A 137 3.20 -6.14 -9.52
N SER A 138 3.72 -5.18 -10.32
CA SER A 138 2.91 -4.43 -11.30
C SER A 138 2.58 -5.26 -12.54
N ALA A 139 3.51 -6.12 -12.99
CA ALA A 139 3.26 -7.05 -14.07
C ALA A 139 2.30 -8.17 -13.63
N ASP A 140 2.30 -8.54 -12.35
CA ASP A 140 1.48 -9.60 -11.79
C ASP A 140 0.01 -9.17 -11.78
N PHE A 141 -0.32 -7.93 -11.39
CA PHE A 141 -1.70 -7.45 -11.47
C PHE A 141 -2.22 -7.39 -12.91
N GLU A 142 -1.44 -6.84 -13.84
CA GLU A 142 -1.80 -6.80 -15.27
C GLU A 142 -1.91 -8.21 -15.88
N ARG A 143 -1.04 -9.13 -15.48
CA ARG A 143 -1.10 -10.54 -15.89
C ARG A 143 -2.34 -11.23 -15.33
N ASN A 144 -2.73 -10.91 -14.10
CA ASN A 144 -3.96 -11.39 -13.49
C ASN A 144 -5.20 -10.87 -14.21
N LEU A 145 -5.18 -9.62 -14.64
CA LEU A 145 -6.23 -9.05 -15.46
C LEU A 145 -6.36 -9.79 -16.80
N ALA A 146 -5.23 -10.21 -17.38
CA ALA A 146 -5.20 -10.89 -18.68
C ALA A 146 -5.46 -12.40 -18.64
N ARG A 147 -5.02 -13.11 -17.57
CA ARG A 147 -5.02 -14.59 -17.52
C ARG A 147 -5.59 -15.20 -16.24
N PHE A 148 -5.96 -14.37 -15.26
CA PHE A 148 -6.41 -14.78 -13.93
C PHE A 148 -5.50 -15.81 -13.24
N GLU A 149 -4.65 -15.36 -12.32
CA GLU A 149 -3.80 -16.21 -11.49
C GLU A 149 -4.35 -16.25 -10.05
N THR A 150 -4.53 -17.46 -9.53
CA THR A 150 -5.16 -17.63 -8.22
C THR A 150 -4.24 -17.25 -7.05
N HIS A 151 -2.93 -17.21 -7.29
CA HIS A 151 -1.85 -17.10 -6.28
C HIS A 151 -1.94 -18.10 -5.12
N LEU A 152 -2.66 -19.20 -5.29
CA LEU A 152 -2.72 -20.27 -4.30
C LEU A 152 -1.45 -21.11 -4.34
N ASN A 153 -0.91 -21.42 -3.16
CA ASN A 153 0.16 -22.38 -2.99
C ASN A 153 -0.44 -23.80 -2.95
N ILE A 154 -0.18 -24.57 -4.00
CA ILE A 154 -0.62 -25.97 -4.16
C ILE A 154 -0.18 -26.91 -3.03
N LYS A 155 0.83 -26.54 -2.22
CA LYS A 155 1.27 -27.35 -1.07
C LYS A 155 0.36 -27.22 0.15
N TYR A 156 -0.42 -26.13 0.22
CA TYR A 156 -1.32 -25.87 1.35
C TYR A 156 -2.66 -26.52 1.06
N THR A 157 -2.82 -27.77 1.46
CA THR A 157 -4.06 -28.54 1.33
C THR A 157 -4.56 -28.97 2.70
N PHE A 158 -5.78 -29.49 2.77
CA PHE A 158 -6.32 -29.97 4.04
C PHE A 158 -5.62 -31.24 4.53
N GLU A 159 -5.06 -32.02 3.61
CA GLU A 159 -4.36 -33.28 3.86
C GLU A 159 -2.98 -33.04 4.46
N THR A 160 -2.32 -31.94 4.10
CA THR A 160 -1.02 -31.54 4.66
C THR A 160 -1.14 -30.74 5.95
N LEU A 161 -2.36 -30.42 6.39
CA LEU A 161 -2.64 -29.65 7.58
C LEU A 161 -2.80 -30.58 8.80
N ILE A 162 -1.95 -30.39 9.81
CA ILE A 162 -2.05 -31.15 11.06
C ILE A 162 -3.24 -30.61 11.87
N ARG A 163 -4.20 -31.47 12.16
CA ARG A 163 -5.37 -31.16 12.98
C ARG A 163 -5.09 -31.42 14.45
N GLY A 164 -5.51 -30.50 15.30
CA GLY A 164 -5.54 -30.65 16.75
C GLY A 164 -6.71 -29.87 17.35
N ASP A 165 -6.89 -29.97 18.66
CA ASP A 165 -7.95 -29.23 19.36
C ASP A 165 -7.78 -27.71 19.17
N CYS A 166 -6.53 -27.24 19.14
CA CYS A 166 -6.12 -25.84 18.96
C CYS A 166 -6.55 -25.19 17.63
N ASN A 167 -6.89 -25.99 16.61
CA ASN A 167 -7.32 -25.50 15.29
C ASN A 167 -8.60 -26.18 14.79
N SER A 168 -9.28 -26.93 15.65
CA SER A 168 -10.41 -27.79 15.29
C SER A 168 -11.60 -27.01 14.74
N LEU A 169 -11.95 -25.87 15.34
CA LEU A 169 -13.04 -25.00 14.91
C LEU A 169 -12.73 -24.36 13.54
N ALA A 170 -11.54 -23.74 13.41
CA ALA A 170 -11.09 -23.13 12.16
C ALA A 170 -11.03 -24.17 11.03
N PHE A 171 -10.55 -25.38 11.30
CA PHE A 171 -10.52 -26.49 10.34
C PHE A 171 -11.92 -26.91 9.89
N ALA A 172 -12.85 -27.11 10.84
CA ALA A 172 -14.21 -27.54 10.54
C ALA A 172 -14.96 -26.48 9.71
N ALA A 173 -14.84 -25.21 10.09
CA ALA A 173 -15.39 -24.09 9.34
C ALA A 173 -14.81 -23.99 7.94
N ALA A 174 -13.48 -24.11 7.80
CA ALA A 174 -12.80 -24.09 6.52
C ALA A 174 -13.25 -25.25 5.61
N LYS A 175 -13.43 -26.46 6.14
CA LYS A 175 -13.99 -27.59 5.37
C LYS A 175 -15.42 -27.33 4.91
N ALA A 176 -16.27 -26.76 5.77
CA ALA A 176 -17.64 -26.41 5.40
C ALA A 176 -17.69 -25.32 4.31
N VAL A 177 -16.81 -24.32 4.40
CA VAL A 177 -16.65 -23.29 3.35
C VAL A 177 -16.14 -23.90 2.05
N ALA A 178 -15.17 -24.81 2.10
CA ALA A 178 -14.64 -25.46 0.91
C ALA A 178 -15.67 -26.32 0.17
N GLN A 179 -16.64 -26.90 0.88
CA GLN A 179 -17.71 -27.73 0.29
C GLN A 179 -18.85 -26.89 -0.32
N SER A 180 -19.13 -25.71 0.22
CA SER A 180 -20.25 -24.87 -0.21
C SER A 180 -19.90 -23.38 -0.07
N PRO A 181 -18.97 -22.87 -0.89
CA PRO A 181 -18.47 -21.50 -0.76
C PRO A 181 -19.59 -20.49 -0.98
N GLY A 182 -19.75 -19.56 -0.05
CA GLY A 182 -20.72 -18.45 -0.10
C GLY A 182 -22.16 -18.83 0.21
N GLN A 183 -22.47 -20.12 0.41
CA GLN A 183 -23.84 -20.61 0.66
C GLN A 183 -24.11 -20.94 2.13
N ASN A 184 -23.08 -20.92 2.98
CA ASN A 184 -23.19 -21.21 4.40
C ASN A 184 -23.17 -19.91 5.24
N ALA A 185 -23.46 -20.05 6.53
CA ALA A 185 -23.44 -18.94 7.48
C ALA A 185 -22.03 -18.38 7.77
N PHE A 186 -20.97 -18.96 7.18
CA PHE A 186 -19.57 -18.62 7.42
C PHE A 186 -19.05 -17.67 6.33
N ASN A 187 -19.88 -16.71 5.91
CA ASN A 187 -19.50 -15.67 4.96
C ASN A 187 -19.62 -14.28 5.61
N PRO A 188 -18.52 -13.61 5.95
CA PRO A 188 -17.12 -14.05 5.76
C PRO A 188 -16.69 -15.13 6.76
N LEU A 189 -15.66 -15.89 6.41
CA LEU A 189 -14.91 -16.71 7.35
C LEU A 189 -13.66 -15.93 7.76
N VAL A 190 -13.51 -15.65 9.05
CA VAL A 190 -12.34 -14.98 9.59
C VAL A 190 -11.54 -15.93 10.46
N ILE A 191 -10.25 -16.07 10.17
CA ILE A 191 -9.32 -16.91 10.92
C ILE A 191 -8.30 -16.02 11.60
N TYR A 192 -8.24 -16.03 12.93
CA TYR A 192 -7.30 -15.18 13.65
C TYR A 192 -6.45 -15.97 14.66
N GLY A 193 -5.26 -15.45 14.96
CA GLY A 193 -4.33 -16.08 15.88
C GLY A 193 -2.90 -15.59 15.66
N GLY A 194 -2.01 -15.97 16.58
CA GLY A 194 -0.59 -15.59 16.51
C GLY A 194 0.13 -16.03 15.22
N VAL A 195 1.38 -15.58 15.10
CA VAL A 195 2.24 -15.92 13.95
C VAL A 195 2.54 -17.43 13.92
N GLY A 196 2.65 -18.00 12.71
CA GLY A 196 3.06 -19.40 12.53
C GLY A 196 2.02 -20.46 12.92
N LEU A 197 0.77 -20.07 13.22
CA LEU A 197 -0.28 -21.02 13.63
C LEU A 197 -1.04 -21.69 12.47
N GLY A 198 -0.61 -21.50 11.23
CA GLY A 198 -1.23 -22.15 10.06
C GLY A 198 -2.45 -21.43 9.48
N LYS A 199 -2.69 -20.16 9.84
CA LYS A 199 -3.77 -19.33 9.27
C LYS A 199 -3.77 -19.33 7.74
N THR A 200 -2.64 -18.94 7.15
CA THR A 200 -2.42 -18.91 5.69
C THR A 200 -2.60 -20.30 5.06
N HIS A 201 -2.15 -21.37 5.75
CA HIS A 201 -2.32 -22.74 5.26
C HIS A 201 -3.80 -23.10 5.15
N ILE A 202 -4.58 -22.90 6.24
CA ILE A 202 -6.00 -23.25 6.26
C ILE A 202 -6.77 -22.50 5.16
N MET A 203 -6.61 -21.19 5.06
CA MET A 203 -7.38 -20.42 4.08
C MET A 203 -6.99 -20.74 2.63
N GLN A 204 -5.70 -21.01 2.37
CA GLN A 204 -5.29 -21.45 1.03
C GLN A 204 -5.73 -22.88 0.73
N ALA A 205 -5.83 -23.76 1.75
CA ALA A 205 -6.41 -25.09 1.59
C ALA A 205 -7.88 -25.04 1.18
N VAL A 206 -8.65 -24.05 1.67
CA VAL A 206 -10.00 -23.77 1.17
C VAL A 206 -9.96 -23.44 -0.31
N GLY A 207 -9.13 -22.47 -0.72
CA GLY A 207 -9.01 -22.06 -2.12
C GLY A 207 -8.60 -23.22 -3.05
N ASN A 208 -7.63 -24.03 -2.64
CA ASN A 208 -7.20 -25.20 -3.39
C ASN A 208 -8.33 -26.24 -3.52
N SER A 209 -9.03 -26.54 -2.41
CA SER A 209 -10.12 -27.50 -2.41
C SER A 209 -11.31 -27.05 -3.27
N VAL A 210 -11.66 -25.76 -3.26
CA VAL A 210 -12.70 -25.18 -4.13
C VAL A 210 -12.33 -25.37 -5.61
N ARG A 211 -11.06 -25.14 -5.96
CA ARG A 211 -10.58 -25.29 -7.34
C ARG A 211 -10.50 -26.75 -7.78
N GLU A 212 -10.00 -27.62 -6.93
CA GLU A 212 -9.88 -29.06 -7.19
C GLU A 212 -11.26 -29.69 -7.44
N ASN A 213 -12.26 -29.30 -6.63
CA ASN A 213 -13.65 -29.74 -6.78
C ASN A 213 -14.43 -28.98 -7.86
N LYS A 214 -13.79 -28.06 -8.59
CA LYS A 214 -14.40 -27.24 -9.66
C LYS A 214 -15.65 -26.47 -9.21
N LEU A 215 -15.71 -26.07 -7.95
CA LEU A 215 -16.82 -25.29 -7.41
C LEU A 215 -16.72 -23.81 -7.82
N SER A 216 -15.50 -23.33 -8.08
CA SER A 216 -15.26 -22.06 -8.75
C SER A 216 -13.88 -22.04 -9.42
N GLU A 217 -13.80 -21.39 -10.57
CA GLU A 217 -12.53 -21.10 -11.25
C GLU A 217 -11.86 -19.82 -10.73
N ARG A 218 -12.62 -18.91 -10.10
CA ARG A 218 -12.17 -17.58 -9.67
C ARG A 218 -11.92 -17.50 -8.17
N ALA A 219 -11.04 -18.38 -7.68
CA ALA A 219 -10.52 -18.32 -6.31
C ALA A 219 -9.21 -17.52 -6.29
N LEU A 220 -9.19 -16.39 -5.59
CA LEU A 220 -8.04 -15.49 -5.52
C LEU A 220 -7.52 -15.40 -4.09
N TYR A 221 -6.23 -15.66 -3.92
CA TYR A 221 -5.46 -15.33 -2.73
C TYR A 221 -4.68 -14.03 -2.95
N VAL A 222 -4.72 -13.15 -1.95
CA VAL A 222 -3.96 -11.90 -1.93
C VAL A 222 -3.61 -11.52 -0.48
N SER A 223 -2.46 -10.92 -0.23
CA SER A 223 -2.22 -10.25 1.07
C SER A 223 -2.87 -8.87 1.07
N SER A 224 -3.31 -8.40 2.22
CA SER A 224 -3.82 -7.02 2.39
C SER A 224 -2.82 -5.94 1.93
N GLU A 225 -1.51 -6.18 2.12
CA GLU A 225 -0.45 -5.31 1.60
C GLU A 225 -0.42 -5.29 0.07
N LYS A 226 -0.48 -6.46 -0.58
CA LYS A 226 -0.53 -6.54 -2.05
C LYS A 226 -1.78 -5.86 -2.58
N PHE A 227 -2.93 -6.08 -1.94
CA PHE A 227 -4.18 -5.40 -2.30
C PHE A 227 -4.01 -3.87 -2.25
N ALA A 228 -3.43 -3.34 -1.17
CA ALA A 228 -3.18 -1.91 -1.04
C ALA A 228 -2.23 -1.37 -2.12
N ILE A 229 -1.16 -2.12 -2.43
CA ILE A 229 -0.21 -1.78 -3.50
C ILE A 229 -0.91 -1.76 -4.86
N ASP A 230 -1.68 -2.81 -5.19
CA ASP A 230 -2.40 -2.92 -6.45
C ASP A 230 -3.44 -1.78 -6.59
N PHE A 231 -4.09 -1.39 -5.50
CA PHE A 231 -5.03 -0.26 -5.47
C PHE A 231 -4.34 1.08 -5.73
N VAL A 232 -3.21 1.35 -5.06
CA VAL A 232 -2.44 2.58 -5.27
C VAL A 232 -1.94 2.66 -6.73
N ASN A 233 -1.46 1.55 -7.28
CA ASN A 233 -1.03 1.48 -8.67
C ASN A 233 -2.20 1.74 -9.65
N ALA A 234 -3.38 1.21 -9.36
CA ALA A 234 -4.56 1.46 -10.17
C ALA A 234 -4.98 2.94 -10.16
N ILE A 235 -4.88 3.62 -9.00
CA ILE A 235 -5.12 5.07 -8.92
C ILE A 235 -4.10 5.83 -9.77
N GLN A 236 -2.80 5.54 -9.61
CA GLN A 236 -1.73 6.25 -10.31
C GLN A 236 -1.83 6.13 -11.84
N ASN A 237 -2.31 4.99 -12.33
CA ASN A 237 -2.46 4.72 -13.76
C ASN A 237 -3.86 5.05 -14.30
N GLY A 238 -4.77 5.60 -13.48
CA GLY A 238 -6.15 5.90 -13.90
C GLY A 238 -7.02 4.67 -14.18
N LYS A 239 -6.64 3.50 -13.63
CA LYS A 239 -7.27 2.18 -13.84
C LYS A 239 -8.09 1.70 -12.65
N ILE A 240 -8.60 2.62 -11.82
CA ILE A 240 -9.38 2.25 -10.61
C ILE A 240 -10.62 1.41 -10.94
N GLN A 241 -11.25 1.66 -12.10
CA GLN A 241 -12.41 0.90 -12.54
C GLN A 241 -12.07 -0.56 -12.87
N GLU A 242 -10.91 -0.80 -13.51
CA GLU A 242 -10.40 -2.15 -13.82
C GLU A 242 -10.08 -2.91 -12.53
N PHE A 243 -9.43 -2.24 -11.56
CA PHE A 243 -9.17 -2.79 -10.24
C PHE A 243 -10.45 -3.22 -9.53
N SER A 244 -11.43 -2.31 -9.42
CA SER A 244 -12.67 -2.61 -8.71
C SER A 244 -13.45 -3.73 -9.41
N SER A 245 -13.54 -3.70 -10.74
CA SER A 245 -14.22 -4.73 -11.53
C SER A 245 -13.55 -6.10 -11.40
N PHE A 246 -12.22 -6.14 -11.39
CA PHE A 246 -11.46 -7.37 -11.18
C PHE A 246 -11.80 -8.01 -9.83
N TYR A 247 -11.68 -7.27 -8.73
CA TYR A 247 -11.94 -7.81 -7.40
C TYR A 247 -13.43 -8.16 -7.17
N ARG A 248 -14.37 -7.40 -7.75
CA ARG A 248 -15.82 -7.71 -7.68
C ARG A 248 -16.22 -8.94 -8.49
N SER A 249 -15.39 -9.38 -9.43
CA SER A 249 -15.65 -10.57 -10.24
C SER A 249 -15.14 -11.87 -9.60
N ILE A 250 -14.51 -11.80 -8.42
CA ILE A 250 -13.95 -12.95 -7.72
C ILE A 250 -15.08 -13.75 -7.04
N ASP A 251 -15.03 -15.08 -7.13
CA ASP A 251 -16.03 -15.93 -6.51
C ASP A 251 -15.64 -16.36 -5.09
N VAL A 252 -14.33 -16.54 -4.86
CA VAL A 252 -13.75 -16.84 -3.55
C VAL A 252 -12.56 -15.91 -3.34
N LEU A 253 -12.75 -14.88 -2.51
CA LEU A 253 -11.71 -13.90 -2.20
C LEU A 253 -11.08 -14.23 -0.85
N ILE A 254 -9.78 -14.52 -0.86
CA ILE A 254 -8.98 -14.83 0.32
C ILE A 254 -8.00 -13.67 0.55
N ILE A 255 -8.11 -13.00 1.70
CA ILE A 255 -7.24 -11.88 2.07
C ILE A 255 -6.45 -12.24 3.33
N ASP A 256 -5.12 -12.30 3.21
CA ASP A 256 -4.23 -12.55 4.35
C ASP A 256 -3.93 -11.25 5.11
N ASP A 257 -3.78 -11.37 6.42
CA ASP A 257 -3.26 -10.35 7.34
C ASP A 257 -3.99 -8.99 7.25
N ILE A 258 -5.31 -8.97 7.48
CA ILE A 258 -6.13 -7.75 7.37
C ILE A 258 -5.70 -6.61 8.30
N GLN A 259 -4.88 -6.88 9.33
CA GLN A 259 -4.30 -5.85 10.19
C GLN A 259 -3.50 -4.80 9.40
N PHE A 260 -2.93 -5.13 8.24
CA PHE A 260 -2.22 -4.15 7.41
C PHE A 260 -3.14 -3.18 6.66
N PHE A 261 -4.47 -3.30 6.79
CA PHE A 261 -5.38 -2.22 6.35
C PHE A 261 -5.46 -1.07 7.35
N SER A 262 -4.98 -1.24 8.59
CA SER A 262 -4.97 -0.21 9.62
C SER A 262 -4.39 1.11 9.11
N GLY A 263 -5.12 2.22 9.30
CA GLY A 263 -4.68 3.56 8.90
C GLY A 263 -4.77 3.86 7.40
N LYS A 264 -5.14 2.88 6.56
CA LYS A 264 -5.26 3.04 5.09
C LYS A 264 -6.70 3.34 4.68
N GLU A 265 -7.24 4.48 5.07
CA GLU A 265 -8.66 4.85 4.91
C GLU A 265 -9.20 4.62 3.48
N LYS A 266 -8.52 5.11 2.44
CA LYS A 266 -8.95 4.92 1.05
C LYS A 266 -8.97 3.45 0.61
N THR A 267 -7.99 2.67 1.07
CA THR A 267 -7.95 1.22 0.80
C THR A 267 -9.08 0.51 1.55
N GLN A 268 -9.36 0.92 2.79
CA GLN A 268 -10.48 0.41 3.59
C GLN A 268 -11.84 0.71 2.95
N GLU A 269 -12.01 1.91 2.39
CA GLU A 269 -13.21 2.28 1.64
C GLU A 269 -13.40 1.40 0.40
N GLU A 270 -12.35 1.16 -0.38
CA GLU A 270 -12.46 0.32 -1.58
C GLU A 270 -12.75 -1.15 -1.22
N ILE A 271 -12.05 -1.72 -0.23
CA ILE A 271 -12.34 -3.09 0.20
C ILE A 271 -13.74 -3.20 0.83
N PHE A 272 -14.26 -2.16 1.49
CA PHE A 272 -15.63 -2.13 1.99
C PHE A 272 -16.66 -2.27 0.85
N HIS A 273 -16.44 -1.57 -0.27
CA HIS A 273 -17.32 -1.67 -1.43
C HIS A 273 -17.22 -3.03 -2.12
N ILE A 274 -16.01 -3.54 -2.33
CA ILE A 274 -15.78 -4.88 -2.89
C ILE A 274 -16.43 -5.95 -2.01
N PHE A 275 -16.18 -5.91 -0.70
CA PHE A 275 -16.76 -6.83 0.27
C PHE A 275 -18.28 -6.89 0.15
N ASN A 276 -18.93 -5.73 0.12
CA ASN A 276 -20.38 -5.64 0.00
C ASN A 276 -20.91 -6.29 -1.27
N THR A 277 -20.31 -5.98 -2.43
CA THR A 277 -20.74 -6.53 -3.71
C THR A 277 -20.59 -8.05 -3.73
N LEU A 278 -19.46 -8.56 -3.23
CA LEU A 278 -19.20 -10.00 -3.15
C LEU A 278 -20.18 -10.69 -2.19
N HIS A 279 -20.37 -10.13 -1.00
CA HIS A 279 -21.25 -10.70 0.03
C HIS A 279 -22.71 -10.74 -0.44
N GLN A 280 -23.24 -9.66 -1.02
CA GLN A 280 -24.59 -9.59 -1.58
C GLN A 280 -24.82 -10.57 -2.74
N SER A 281 -23.75 -10.92 -3.45
CA SER A 281 -23.79 -11.88 -4.56
C SER A 281 -23.49 -13.31 -4.13
N ASN A 282 -23.49 -13.59 -2.81
CA ASN A 282 -23.13 -14.87 -2.20
C ASN A 282 -21.76 -15.40 -2.66
N LYS A 283 -20.80 -14.51 -2.93
CA LYS A 283 -19.40 -14.88 -3.18
C LYS A 283 -18.70 -15.05 -1.84
N GLN A 284 -17.82 -16.05 -1.74
CA GLN A 284 -17.17 -16.37 -0.47
C GLN A 284 -16.04 -15.37 -0.19
N ILE A 285 -16.00 -14.89 1.05
CA ILE A 285 -14.91 -14.06 1.56
C ILE A 285 -14.23 -14.80 2.71
N ILE A 286 -12.90 -14.88 2.68
CA ILE A 286 -12.08 -15.49 3.73
C ILE A 286 -10.99 -14.50 4.12
N LEU A 287 -10.87 -14.22 5.42
CA LEU A 287 -9.94 -13.22 5.94
C LEU A 287 -9.06 -13.85 7.01
N SER A 288 -7.81 -13.41 7.11
CA SER A 288 -6.95 -13.73 8.24
C SER A 288 -6.56 -12.50 9.05
N ALA A 289 -6.28 -12.69 10.34
CA ALA A 289 -5.76 -11.65 11.22
C ALA A 289 -4.76 -12.20 12.24
N ASP A 290 -3.86 -11.36 12.74
CA ASP A 290 -2.95 -11.71 13.83
C ASP A 290 -3.61 -11.71 15.23
N ARG A 291 -4.80 -11.10 15.33
CA ARG A 291 -5.56 -10.90 16.58
C ARG A 291 -7.07 -10.82 16.29
N PRO A 292 -7.93 -10.86 17.32
CA PRO A 292 -9.37 -10.67 17.13
C PRO A 292 -9.68 -9.35 16.41
N ILE A 293 -10.68 -9.33 15.52
CA ILE A 293 -11.00 -8.16 14.68
C ILE A 293 -11.22 -6.90 15.53
N LYS A 294 -11.93 -7.03 16.66
CA LYS A 294 -12.20 -5.93 17.61
C LYS A 294 -10.94 -5.28 18.19
N ASP A 295 -9.81 -5.99 18.19
CA ASP A 295 -8.54 -5.53 18.76
C ASP A 295 -7.60 -4.94 17.69
N ILE A 296 -8.01 -4.96 16.42
CA ILE A 296 -7.26 -4.34 15.31
C ILE A 296 -7.56 -2.84 15.31
N LYS A 297 -6.60 -2.05 15.81
CA LYS A 297 -6.69 -0.59 15.79
C LYS A 297 -6.58 -0.07 14.35
N GLY A 298 -7.19 1.09 14.09
CA GLY A 298 -7.06 1.79 12.80
C GLY A 298 -7.88 1.19 11.66
N ILE A 299 -8.72 0.18 11.93
CA ILE A 299 -9.77 -0.29 11.01
C ILE A 299 -11.07 0.43 11.34
N GLU A 300 -11.76 0.95 10.32
CA GLU A 300 -13.05 1.61 10.45
C GLU A 300 -14.11 0.66 11.04
N ASP A 301 -14.94 1.19 11.95
CA ASP A 301 -15.98 0.42 12.65
C ASP A 301 -16.94 -0.30 11.68
N ARG A 302 -17.25 0.32 10.55
CA ARG A 302 -18.10 -0.28 9.52
C ARG A 302 -17.46 -1.51 8.89
N LEU A 303 -16.14 -1.54 8.72
CA LEU A 303 -15.41 -2.68 8.18
C LEU A 303 -15.31 -3.78 9.25
N THR A 304 -15.01 -3.40 10.49
CA THR A 304 -15.03 -4.29 11.67
C THR A 304 -16.37 -4.99 11.82
N SER A 305 -17.49 -4.27 11.65
CA SER A 305 -18.83 -4.85 11.69
C SER A 305 -19.01 -5.93 10.62
N ARG A 306 -18.54 -5.68 9.40
CA ARG A 306 -18.64 -6.59 8.25
C ARG A 306 -17.82 -7.85 8.42
N PHE A 307 -16.62 -7.72 8.92
CA PHE A 307 -15.75 -8.87 9.21
C PHE A 307 -16.36 -9.78 10.28
N ASN A 308 -17.20 -9.23 11.17
CA ASN A 308 -17.94 -9.98 12.18
C ASN A 308 -19.31 -10.51 11.71
N TRP A 309 -19.73 -10.34 10.45
CA TRP A 309 -21.03 -10.83 9.97
C TRP A 309 -21.12 -12.36 9.90
N GLY A 310 -19.99 -13.03 9.71
CA GLY A 310 -19.93 -14.48 9.60
C GLY A 310 -19.25 -15.11 10.80
N LEU A 311 -18.41 -16.11 10.57
CA LEU A 311 -17.73 -16.84 11.64
C LEU A 311 -16.32 -16.31 11.82
N SER A 312 -15.97 -15.96 13.06
CA SER A 312 -14.59 -15.72 13.47
C SER A 312 -14.09 -16.91 14.30
N ALA A 313 -13.10 -17.63 13.77
CA ALA A 313 -12.48 -18.78 14.41
C ALA A 313 -11.06 -18.43 14.85
N ASP A 314 -10.75 -18.72 16.11
CA ASP A 314 -9.40 -18.61 16.64
C ASP A 314 -8.56 -19.84 16.31
N ILE A 315 -7.25 -19.63 16.21
CA ILE A 315 -6.26 -20.69 16.23
C ILE A 315 -5.30 -20.43 17.37
N GLN A 316 -5.14 -21.45 18.21
CA GLN A 316 -4.25 -21.43 19.36
C GLN A 316 -2.93 -22.14 19.06
N PRO A 317 -1.86 -21.84 19.82
CA PRO A 317 -0.62 -22.59 19.74
C PRO A 317 -0.87 -24.10 19.91
N PRO A 318 -0.28 -24.95 19.06
CA PRO A 318 -0.46 -26.39 19.16
C PRO A 318 0.14 -26.92 20.46
N ASP A 319 -0.56 -27.89 21.05
CA ASP A 319 -0.09 -28.66 22.19
C ASP A 319 1.10 -29.55 21.79
N TYR A 320 1.83 -30.06 22.79
CA TYR A 320 3.06 -30.82 22.58
C TYR A 320 2.87 -32.05 21.68
N GLU A 321 1.70 -32.69 21.70
CA GLU A 321 1.37 -33.84 20.85
C GLU A 321 1.14 -33.46 19.38
N THR A 322 0.60 -32.27 19.10
CA THR A 322 0.34 -31.79 17.72
C THR A 322 1.60 -31.22 17.06
N ARG A 323 2.70 -31.04 17.81
CA ARG A 323 4.01 -30.57 17.30
C ARG A 323 4.96 -31.68 16.86
N LYS A 324 4.70 -32.94 17.22
CA LYS A 324 5.54 -34.11 16.86
C LYS A 324 5.14 -34.69 15.52
#